data_AF-A0A6P7REL5-F1
#
_entry.id   AF-A0A6P7REL5-F1
#
_cell.length_a   1.000
_cell.length_b   1.000
_cell.length_c   1.000
_cell.angle_alpha   90.00
_cell.angle_beta   90.00
_cell.angle_gamma   90.00
#
_symmetry.space_group_name_H-M   'P 1'
#
loop_
_entity.id
_entity.type
_entity.pdbx_description
1 polymer ?
#
loop_
_entity_poly.entity_id
_entity_poly.type
_entity_poly.pdbx_seq_one_letter_code
_entity_poly.pdbx_strand_id
1 'polypeptide(L)'
;MAVQTGFSFVQIFSTNWEMFTVLFAIVGMGQISNYVVAFILGTEILSKSVRIIFSTLGVCTFFAIGYMVLPLFAYFIRDWRMLLLALTLPGLFCVPLWWFIPESPRWLISQRRFAEAEQIIQKAAKMNSIVAPAGIFDPLELQELNSLKQQKVIILDLFKTRNIATITVMSVMLWMLTSVGYFALSLNVPNLHGDVYLNCFLSGLIEVPAYFTAWLLLRTLPRRYIIAGVLFWGGGVLLLIQVVPEDYNFVSIGLVMLGKFGVTSAFSMLYVFTAELYPTLVRNMAVGITSMASRVGSIIAPYFVYLGAYNRLLPYILMGSLTVLIGIITLFFPESFGVTLPENLEQMQKVRGFRCGKKSTVSMDREENPKILITAF
;
A
#
# COMPACT_ATOMS: atom_id res chain seq x y z
N MET A 1 1.37 17.91 4.66
CA MET A 1 1.30 18.74 3.44
C MET A 1 2.18 19.99 3.54
N ALA A 2 2.00 20.87 4.54
CA ALA A 2 2.77 22.12 4.64
C ALA A 2 4.29 21.94 4.62
N VAL A 3 4.82 20.97 5.39
CA VAL A 3 6.27 20.64 5.38
C VAL A 3 6.73 20.23 3.98
N GLN A 4 6.02 19.31 3.31
CA GLN A 4 6.38 18.90 1.95
C GLN A 4 6.40 20.10 0.99
N THR A 5 5.30 20.85 0.89
CA THR A 5 5.18 21.94 -0.09
C THR A 5 6.15 23.07 0.20
N GLY A 6 6.32 23.45 1.47
CA GLY A 6 7.26 24.50 1.89
C GLY A 6 8.71 24.12 1.60
N PHE A 7 9.14 22.92 2.00
CA PHE A 7 10.52 22.48 1.74
C PHE A 7 10.78 22.20 0.26
N SER A 8 9.79 21.75 -0.53
CA SER A 8 9.94 21.63 -1.97
C SER A 8 10.09 22.99 -2.66
N PHE A 9 9.45 24.04 -2.17
CA PHE A 9 9.67 25.40 -2.67
C PHE A 9 11.08 25.90 -2.33
N VAL A 10 11.54 25.69 -1.11
CA VAL A 10 12.91 26.04 -0.69
C VAL A 10 13.97 25.27 -1.51
N GLN A 11 13.67 24.02 -1.88
CA GLN A 11 14.55 23.18 -2.70
C GLN A 11 14.86 23.78 -4.07
N ILE A 12 13.98 24.62 -4.64
CA ILE A 12 14.21 25.30 -5.93
C ILE A 12 15.44 26.22 -5.86
N PHE A 13 15.66 26.85 -4.70
CA PHE A 13 16.73 27.80 -4.45
C PHE A 13 18.03 27.13 -3.99
N SER A 14 18.13 25.79 -4.03
CA SER A 14 19.35 25.10 -3.64
C SER A 14 20.51 25.52 -4.55
N THR A 15 21.59 25.99 -3.93
CA THR A 15 22.82 26.41 -4.61
C THR A 15 23.87 25.30 -4.67
N ASN A 16 23.89 24.41 -3.67
CA ASN A 16 24.84 23.32 -3.54
C ASN A 16 24.14 21.95 -3.49
N TRP A 17 24.84 20.89 -3.91
CA TRP A 17 24.34 19.52 -3.91
C TRP A 17 23.92 19.02 -2.51
N GLU A 18 24.70 19.35 -1.48
CA GLU A 18 24.39 18.98 -0.09
C GLU A 18 23.07 19.61 0.38
N MET A 19 22.85 20.89 0.06
CA MET A 19 21.60 21.58 0.37
C MET A 19 20.42 20.92 -0.35
N PHE A 20 20.58 20.58 -1.64
CA PHE A 20 19.55 19.88 -2.40
C PHE A 20 19.21 18.52 -1.76
N THR A 21 20.22 17.75 -1.37
CA THR A 21 20.05 16.40 -0.80
C THR A 21 19.35 16.43 0.56
N VAL A 22 19.74 17.34 1.45
CA VAL A 22 19.09 17.51 2.76
C VAL A 22 17.63 17.92 2.60
N LEU A 23 17.34 18.89 1.72
CA LEU A 23 15.97 19.34 1.46
C LEU A 23 15.14 18.22 0.81
N PHE A 24 15.72 17.48 -0.13
CA PHE A 24 15.07 16.34 -0.78
C PHE A 24 14.71 15.23 0.20
N ALA A 25 15.57 14.96 1.20
CA ALA A 25 15.29 14.01 2.28
C ALA A 25 14.08 14.44 3.13
N ILE A 26 13.99 15.73 3.49
CA ILE A 26 12.85 16.29 4.24
C ILE A 26 11.56 16.21 3.42
N VAL A 27 11.62 16.56 2.13
CA VAL A 27 10.49 16.44 1.19
C VAL A 27 10.03 14.98 1.09
N GLY A 28 10.95 14.03 0.95
CA GLY A 28 10.66 12.60 0.89
C GLY A 28 9.95 12.07 2.14
N MET A 29 10.37 12.51 3.33
CA MET A 29 9.69 12.18 4.59
C MET A 29 8.25 12.70 4.61
N GLY A 30 8.03 13.91 4.08
CA GLY A 30 6.69 14.51 3.96
C GLY A 30 5.78 13.78 2.98
N GLN A 31 6.28 13.37 1.81
CA GLN A 31 5.52 12.71 0.74
C GLN A 31 4.82 11.43 1.21
N ILE A 32 5.60 10.52 1.79
CA ILE A 32 5.09 9.20 2.22
C ILE A 32 4.10 9.36 3.37
N SER A 33 4.41 10.26 4.32
CA SER A 33 3.53 10.56 5.44
C SER A 33 2.17 11.09 4.96
N ASN A 34 2.16 11.98 3.97
CA ASN A 34 0.93 12.51 3.40
C ASN A 34 0.10 11.43 2.70
N TYR A 35 0.74 10.53 1.95
CA TYR A 35 0.05 9.41 1.29
C TYR A 35 -0.64 8.48 2.30
N VAL A 36 0.09 8.05 3.34
CA VAL A 36 -0.45 7.12 4.35
C VAL A 36 -1.55 7.77 5.19
N VAL A 37 -1.38 9.02 5.61
CA VAL A 37 -2.40 9.74 6.39
C VAL A 37 -3.65 9.98 5.56
N ALA A 38 -3.53 10.38 4.29
CA ALA A 38 -4.67 10.56 3.41
C ALA A 38 -5.46 9.26 3.20
N PHE A 39 -4.74 8.14 3.02
CA PHE A 39 -5.35 6.82 2.93
C PHE A 39 -6.14 6.48 4.20
N ILE A 40 -5.52 6.56 5.38
CA ILE A 40 -6.16 6.21 6.66
C ILE A 40 -7.37 7.09 6.92
N LEU A 41 -7.21 8.42 6.85
CA LEU A 41 -8.28 9.39 7.08
C LEU A 41 -9.50 9.12 6.17
N GLY A 42 -9.26 8.90 4.88
CA GLY A 42 -10.32 8.56 3.95
C GLY A 42 -10.99 7.23 4.28
N THR A 43 -10.25 6.20 4.70
CA THR A 43 -10.88 4.95 5.13
C THR A 43 -11.73 5.12 6.39
N GLU A 44 -11.30 5.92 7.34
CA GLU A 44 -11.98 6.06 8.62
C GLU A 44 -13.27 6.89 8.53
N ILE A 45 -13.30 7.89 7.64
CA ILE A 45 -14.45 8.75 7.39
C ILE A 45 -15.50 8.06 6.50
N LEU A 46 -15.06 7.28 5.51
CA LEU A 46 -15.98 6.67 4.54
C LEU A 46 -16.69 5.43 5.09
N SER A 47 -17.94 5.26 4.65
CA SER A 47 -18.80 4.11 4.93
C SER A 47 -18.32 2.84 4.23
N LYS A 48 -18.75 1.66 4.73
CA LYS A 48 -18.16 0.35 4.38
C LYS A 48 -18.06 0.07 2.87
N SER A 49 -19.10 0.37 2.08
CA SER A 49 -19.13 0.13 0.64
C SER A 49 -18.18 1.06 -0.13
N VAL A 50 -18.14 2.34 0.25
CA VAL A 50 -17.34 3.37 -0.42
C VAL A 50 -15.86 3.26 -0.01
N ARG A 51 -15.56 2.83 1.21
CA ARG A 51 -14.20 2.61 1.70
C ARG A 51 -13.39 1.70 0.79
N ILE A 52 -13.95 0.56 0.40
CA ILE A 52 -13.22 -0.41 -0.44
C ILE A 52 -12.87 0.23 -1.78
N ILE A 53 -13.82 0.94 -2.40
CA ILE A 53 -13.63 1.63 -3.67
C ILE A 53 -12.57 2.74 -3.52
N PHE A 54 -12.65 3.54 -2.46
CA PHE A 54 -11.68 4.60 -2.19
C PHE A 54 -10.26 4.05 -1.98
N SER A 55 -10.11 3.00 -1.17
CA SER A 55 -8.81 2.41 -0.83
C SER A 55 -8.13 1.73 -1.99
N THR A 56 -8.89 1.09 -2.89
CA THR A 56 -8.33 0.27 -3.98
C THR A 56 -8.27 1.02 -5.30
N LEU A 57 -9.29 1.79 -5.64
CA LEU A 57 -9.37 2.53 -6.91
C LEU A 57 -9.07 4.00 -6.71
N GLY A 58 -9.67 4.66 -5.72
CA GLY A 58 -9.51 6.11 -5.52
C GLY A 58 -8.05 6.53 -5.37
N VAL A 59 -7.43 6.15 -4.26
CA VAL A 59 -6.06 6.61 -3.91
C VAL A 59 -5.02 6.15 -4.95
N CYS A 60 -5.09 4.89 -5.38
CA CYS A 60 -4.14 4.33 -6.34
C CYS A 60 -4.27 4.94 -7.74
N THR A 61 -5.50 5.24 -8.20
CA THR A 61 -5.69 5.86 -9.53
C THR A 61 -5.18 7.30 -9.54
N PHE A 62 -5.36 8.07 -8.45
CA PHE A 62 -4.77 9.42 -8.38
C PHE A 62 -3.24 9.39 -8.42
N PHE A 63 -2.61 8.38 -7.83
CA PHE A 63 -1.17 8.17 -7.96
C PHE A 63 -0.77 7.91 -9.43
N ALA A 64 -1.48 7.01 -10.13
CA ALA A 64 -1.23 6.74 -11.55
C ALA A 64 -1.44 7.98 -12.43
N ILE A 65 -2.49 8.76 -12.18
CA ILE A 65 -2.74 10.03 -12.89
C ILE A 65 -1.57 11.00 -12.67
N GLY A 66 -1.12 11.17 -11.42
CA GLY A 66 0.04 12.00 -11.11
C GLY A 66 1.30 11.53 -11.85
N TYR A 67 1.50 10.22 -11.93
CA TYR A 67 2.62 9.63 -12.67
C TYR A 67 2.50 9.85 -14.18
N MET A 68 1.30 9.75 -14.77
CA MET A 68 1.09 10.06 -16.20
C MET A 68 1.27 11.54 -16.53
N VAL A 69 0.93 12.42 -15.59
CA VAL A 69 1.06 13.87 -15.76
C VAL A 69 2.52 14.33 -15.66
N LEU A 70 3.35 13.65 -14.86
CA LEU A 70 4.78 13.95 -14.72
C LEU A 70 5.55 14.08 -16.05
N PRO A 71 5.56 13.08 -16.96
CA PRO A 71 6.26 13.18 -18.23
C PRO A 71 5.68 14.27 -19.15
N LEU A 72 4.40 14.61 -19.02
CA LEU A 72 3.80 15.72 -19.78
C LEU A 72 4.43 17.06 -19.36
N PHE A 73 4.50 17.34 -18.05
CA PHE A 73 5.17 18.54 -17.55
C PHE A 73 6.67 18.54 -17.91
N ALA A 74 7.33 17.40 -17.78
CA ALA A 74 8.76 17.28 -18.09
C ALA A 74 9.06 17.39 -19.60
N TYR A 75 8.08 17.15 -20.47
CA TYR A 75 8.21 17.36 -21.92
C TYR A 75 8.26 18.84 -22.27
N PHE A 76 7.35 19.65 -21.69
CA PHE A 76 7.24 21.09 -21.94
C PHE A 76 8.23 21.94 -21.13
N ILE A 77 8.55 21.53 -19.90
CA ILE A 77 9.43 22.27 -18.99
C ILE A 77 10.73 21.51 -18.81
N ARG A 78 11.81 22.02 -19.43
CA ARG A 78 13.14 21.39 -19.38
C ARG A 78 14.00 21.87 -18.21
N ASP A 79 13.75 23.07 -17.71
CA ASP A 79 14.44 23.58 -16.53
C ASP A 79 13.97 22.85 -15.27
N TRP A 80 14.87 22.13 -14.61
CA TRP A 80 14.54 21.33 -13.42
C TRP A 80 13.93 22.14 -12.28
N ARG A 81 14.35 23.42 -12.12
CA ARG A 81 13.80 24.36 -11.13
C ARG A 81 12.35 24.72 -11.44
N MET A 82 12.05 25.05 -12.68
CA MET A 82 10.70 25.38 -13.14
C MET A 82 9.81 24.15 -13.14
N LEU A 83 10.37 22.97 -13.44
CA LEU A 83 9.65 21.69 -13.35
C LEU A 83 9.27 21.40 -11.89
N LEU A 84 10.19 21.56 -10.95
CA LEU A 84 9.90 21.40 -9.51
C LEU A 84 8.83 22.40 -9.03
N LEU A 85 8.90 23.66 -9.49
CA LEU A 85 7.86 24.65 -9.21
C LEU A 85 6.49 24.24 -9.76
N ALA A 86 6.43 23.81 -11.02
CA ALA A 86 5.20 23.36 -11.66
C ALA A 86 4.56 22.15 -10.96
N LEU A 87 5.39 21.21 -10.47
CA LEU A 87 4.92 20.03 -9.72
C LEU A 87 4.48 20.34 -8.29
N THR A 88 5.01 21.42 -7.68
CA THR A 88 4.68 21.80 -6.29
C THR A 88 3.46 22.70 -6.19
N LEU A 89 3.20 23.51 -7.22
CA LEU A 89 2.05 24.40 -7.33
C LEU A 89 0.70 23.70 -7.06
N PRO A 90 0.40 22.52 -7.66
CA PRO A 90 -0.82 21.78 -7.37
C PRO A 90 -1.00 21.45 -5.88
N GLY A 91 0.10 21.20 -5.16
CA GLY A 91 0.08 20.90 -3.73
C GLY A 91 -0.38 22.07 -2.86
N LEU A 92 -0.27 23.33 -3.34
CA LEU A 92 -0.81 24.49 -2.64
C LEU A 92 -2.33 24.54 -2.69
N PHE A 93 -2.96 24.05 -3.77
CA PHE A 93 -4.41 23.94 -3.86
C PHE A 93 -5.00 22.90 -2.90
N CYS A 94 -4.17 22.05 -2.28
CA CYS A 94 -4.60 21.15 -1.23
C CYS A 94 -4.69 21.83 0.16
N VAL A 95 -4.11 23.03 0.36
CA VAL A 95 -4.16 23.74 1.66
C VAL A 95 -5.59 24.03 2.11
N PRO A 96 -6.51 24.50 1.24
CA PRO A 96 -7.89 24.73 1.63
C PRO A 96 -8.62 23.49 2.16
N LEU A 97 -8.20 22.27 1.78
CA LEU A 97 -8.82 21.03 2.24
C LEU A 97 -8.79 20.87 3.76
N TRP A 98 -7.84 21.52 4.45
CA TRP A 98 -7.79 21.54 5.92
C TRP A 98 -9.08 22.08 6.55
N TRP A 99 -9.76 23.04 5.91
CA TRP A 99 -11.03 23.59 6.42
C TRP A 99 -12.25 22.73 6.06
N PHE A 100 -12.15 21.88 5.05
CA PHE A 100 -13.26 21.07 4.55
C PHE A 100 -13.28 19.65 5.11
N ILE A 101 -12.11 19.05 5.32
CA ILE A 101 -11.99 17.66 5.75
C ILE A 101 -11.94 17.62 7.29
N PRO A 102 -12.96 17.02 7.95
CA PRO A 102 -12.95 16.88 9.40
C PRO A 102 -11.94 15.80 9.84
N GLU A 103 -11.57 15.85 11.12
CA GLU A 103 -10.75 14.82 11.74
C GLU A 103 -11.50 13.47 11.82
N SER A 104 -10.75 12.37 11.91
CA SER A 104 -11.35 11.03 12.01
C SER A 104 -12.20 10.86 13.29
N PRO A 105 -13.50 10.53 13.18
CA PRO A 105 -14.33 10.24 14.35
C PRO A 105 -13.81 9.03 15.15
N ARG A 106 -13.26 8.02 14.46
CA ARG A 106 -12.72 6.81 15.08
C ARG A 106 -11.49 7.11 15.92
N TRP A 107 -10.60 7.95 15.40
CA TRP A 107 -9.43 8.40 16.13
C TRP A 107 -9.83 9.23 17.35
N LEU A 108 -10.79 10.16 17.21
CA LEU A 108 -11.29 10.96 18.34
C LEU A 108 -11.88 10.09 19.46
N ILE A 109 -12.66 9.07 19.13
CA ILE A 109 -13.19 8.07 20.09
C ILE A 109 -12.03 7.35 20.79
N SER A 110 -10.99 6.93 20.04
CA SER A 110 -9.82 6.25 20.62
C SER A 110 -9.02 7.13 21.59
N GLN A 111 -9.05 8.45 21.37
CA GLN A 111 -8.43 9.47 22.22
C GLN A 111 -9.36 9.97 23.33
N ARG A 112 -10.55 9.37 23.51
CA ARG A 112 -11.56 9.77 24.51
C ARG A 112 -12.14 11.17 24.29
N ARG A 113 -12.02 11.72 23.08
CA ARG A 113 -12.58 13.02 22.66
C ARG A 113 -13.97 12.82 22.06
N PHE A 114 -14.90 12.32 22.87
CA PHE A 114 -16.21 11.86 22.40
C PHE A 114 -17.12 12.99 21.91
N ALA A 115 -17.10 14.15 22.58
CA ALA A 115 -17.92 15.31 22.20
C ALA A 115 -17.61 15.80 20.78
N GLU A 116 -16.33 15.83 20.40
CA GLU A 116 -15.91 16.24 19.05
C GLU A 116 -16.29 15.19 18.00
N ALA A 117 -16.13 13.90 18.33
CA ALA A 117 -16.56 12.81 17.44
C ALA A 117 -18.07 12.88 17.18
N GLU A 118 -18.87 13.13 18.21
CA GLU A 118 -20.32 13.26 18.09
C GLU A 118 -20.72 14.47 17.22
N GLN A 119 -20.09 15.63 17.41
CA GLN A 119 -20.33 16.81 16.56
C GLN A 119 -20.06 16.52 15.07
N ILE A 120 -18.98 15.80 14.75
CA ILE A 120 -18.65 15.44 13.37
C ILE A 120 -19.69 14.47 12.80
N ILE A 121 -20.10 13.45 13.56
CA ILE A 121 -21.10 12.46 13.12
C ILE A 121 -22.46 13.13 12.94
N GLN A 122 -22.89 14.00 13.86
CA GLN A 122 -24.14 14.75 13.75
C GLN A 122 -24.13 15.69 12.53
N LYS A 123 -23.03 16.40 12.28
CA LYS A 123 -22.88 17.23 11.08
C LYS A 123 -22.98 16.40 9.80
N ALA A 124 -22.32 15.23 9.76
CA ALA A 124 -22.42 14.30 8.64
C ALA A 124 -23.84 13.74 8.45
N ALA A 125 -24.55 13.41 9.53
CA ALA A 125 -25.94 12.94 9.48
C ALA A 125 -26.88 14.04 8.95
N LYS A 126 -26.71 15.29 9.41
CA LYS A 126 -27.46 16.45 8.92
C LYS A 126 -27.22 16.71 7.44
N MET A 127 -25.97 16.61 6.97
CA MET A 127 -25.64 16.74 5.54
C MET A 127 -26.28 15.63 4.69
N ASN A 128 -26.38 14.41 5.24
CA ASN A 128 -27.02 13.28 4.57
C ASN A 128 -28.54 13.21 4.81
N SER A 129 -29.13 14.20 5.48
CA SER A 129 -30.57 14.24 5.83
C SER A 129 -31.05 13.01 6.62
N ILE A 130 -30.20 12.44 7.48
CA ILE A 130 -30.52 11.30 8.35
C ILE A 130 -30.78 11.83 9.77
N VAL A 131 -31.87 11.37 10.40
CA VAL A 131 -32.19 11.71 11.80
C VAL A 131 -31.22 10.95 12.71
N ALA A 132 -30.23 11.63 13.26
CA ALA A 132 -29.34 11.06 14.27
C ALA A 132 -30.03 11.07 15.65
N PRO A 133 -29.90 9.99 16.45
CA PRO A 133 -30.37 10.00 17.83
C PRO A 133 -29.62 11.05 18.67
N ALA A 134 -30.30 11.60 19.70
CA ALA A 134 -29.83 12.75 20.49
C ALA A 134 -28.60 12.46 21.38
N GLY A 135 -28.24 11.19 21.56
CA GLY A 135 -26.97 10.74 22.11
C GLY A 135 -26.49 9.54 21.31
N ILE A 136 -25.42 9.72 20.53
CA ILE A 136 -24.89 8.66 19.65
C ILE A 136 -24.11 7.63 20.48
N PHE A 137 -23.52 8.07 21.60
CA PHE A 137 -22.76 7.23 22.52
C PHE A 137 -23.48 7.17 23.87
N ASP A 138 -23.72 5.95 24.35
CA ASP A 138 -24.34 5.75 25.67
C ASP A 138 -23.30 6.05 26.77
N PRO A 139 -23.62 6.82 27.83
CA PRO A 139 -22.66 7.19 28.88
C PRO A 139 -22.06 5.98 29.60
N LEU A 140 -22.80 4.87 29.66
CA LEU A 140 -22.38 3.61 30.27
C LEU A 140 -21.30 2.91 29.43
N GLU A 141 -21.47 2.82 28.11
CA GLU A 141 -20.46 2.27 27.19
C GLU A 141 -19.17 3.11 27.20
N LEU A 142 -19.30 4.44 27.31
CA LEU A 142 -18.17 5.36 27.44
C LEU A 142 -17.39 5.15 28.75
N GLN A 143 -18.08 4.85 29.84
CA GLN A 143 -17.47 4.57 31.14
C GLN A 143 -16.76 3.20 31.15
N GLU A 144 -17.31 2.19 30.45
CA GLU A 144 -16.64 0.91 30.22
C GLU A 144 -15.38 1.06 29.34
N LEU A 145 -15.46 1.79 28.22
CA LEU A 145 -14.29 2.10 27.38
C LEU A 145 -13.21 2.90 28.12
N ASN A 146 -13.61 3.78 29.05
CA ASN A 146 -12.67 4.54 29.88
C ASN A 146 -12.00 3.69 30.97
N SER A 147 -12.67 2.64 31.46
CA SER A 147 -12.14 1.72 32.47
C SER A 147 -11.25 0.63 31.88
N LEU A 148 -11.45 0.25 30.61
CA LEU A 148 -10.54 -0.60 29.86
C LEU A 148 -9.18 0.09 29.68
N LYS A 149 -8.12 -0.45 30.28
CA LYS A 149 -6.74 -0.03 30.00
C LYS A 149 -6.47 -0.27 28.52
N GLN A 150 -6.04 0.78 27.79
CA GLN A 150 -5.45 0.61 26.46
C GLN A 150 -4.31 -0.41 26.58
N GLN A 151 -4.50 -1.58 25.98
CA GLN A 151 -3.43 -2.56 25.87
C GLN A 151 -2.33 -1.93 25.02
N LYS A 152 -1.20 -1.59 25.63
CA LYS A 152 -0.04 -1.09 24.90
C LYS A 152 0.55 -2.26 24.14
N VAL A 153 0.21 -2.36 22.87
CA VAL A 153 0.77 -3.35 21.96
C VAL A 153 2.14 -2.85 21.51
N ILE A 154 3.17 -3.67 21.65
CA ILE A 154 4.56 -3.34 21.31
C ILE A 154 4.95 -4.12 20.04
N ILE A 155 5.87 -3.57 19.23
CA ILE A 155 6.39 -4.23 18.00
C ILE A 155 6.88 -5.65 18.28
N LEU A 156 7.45 -5.89 19.46
CA LEU A 156 7.92 -7.20 19.90
C LEU A 156 6.79 -8.24 20.02
N ASP A 157 5.54 -7.81 20.17
CA ASP A 157 4.38 -8.71 20.22
C ASP A 157 4.15 -9.43 18.88
N LEU A 158 4.61 -8.87 17.74
CA LEU A 158 4.59 -9.60 16.45
C LEU A 158 5.54 -10.81 16.43
N PHE A 159 6.55 -10.81 17.29
CA PHE A 159 7.55 -11.87 17.37
C PHE A 159 7.32 -12.80 18.56
N LYS A 160 6.22 -12.61 19.31
CA LYS A 160 5.92 -13.36 20.53
C LYS A 160 5.66 -14.85 20.28
N THR A 161 5.03 -15.20 19.16
CA THR A 161 4.72 -16.60 18.81
C THR A 161 5.38 -16.96 17.49
N ARG A 162 5.92 -18.19 17.40
CA ARG A 162 6.61 -18.70 16.20
C ARG A 162 5.77 -18.55 14.93
N ASN A 163 4.45 -18.78 14.99
CA ASN A 163 3.56 -18.62 13.85
C ASN A 163 3.50 -17.17 13.34
N ILE A 164 3.29 -16.20 14.24
CA ILE A 164 3.20 -14.77 13.91
C ILE A 164 4.55 -14.24 13.44
N ALA A 165 5.64 -14.67 14.08
CA ALA A 165 6.99 -14.35 13.64
C ALA A 165 7.26 -14.84 12.22
N THR A 166 6.90 -16.08 11.89
CA THR A 166 7.05 -16.62 10.52
C THR A 166 6.21 -15.84 9.50
N ILE A 167 4.94 -15.56 9.79
CA ILE A 167 4.07 -14.74 8.92
C ILE A 167 4.66 -13.34 8.73
N THR A 168 5.22 -12.75 9.79
CA THR A 168 5.81 -11.40 9.77
C THR A 168 7.09 -11.35 8.97
N VAL A 169 8.00 -12.31 9.15
CA VAL A 169 9.22 -12.40 8.34
C VAL A 169 8.89 -12.61 6.86
N MET A 170 7.96 -13.52 6.56
CA MET A 170 7.50 -13.74 5.17
C MET A 170 6.85 -12.49 4.59
N SER A 171 6.04 -11.76 5.38
CA SER A 171 5.39 -10.52 4.93
C SER A 171 6.40 -9.41 4.68
N VAL A 172 7.40 -9.27 5.55
CA VAL A 172 8.50 -8.31 5.38
C VAL A 172 9.27 -8.60 4.10
N MET A 173 9.63 -9.85 3.82
CA MET A 173 10.28 -10.24 2.57
C MET A 173 9.40 -9.96 1.35
N LEU A 174 8.10 -10.25 1.45
CA LEU A 174 7.11 -10.03 0.38
C LEU A 174 7.02 -8.56 -0.01
N TRP A 175 6.89 -7.67 0.97
CA TRP A 175 6.86 -6.23 0.73
C TRP A 175 8.18 -5.68 0.20
N MET A 176 9.30 -6.14 0.77
CA MET A 176 10.63 -5.69 0.36
C MET A 176 10.93 -6.05 -1.09
N LEU A 177 10.79 -7.32 -1.48
CA LEU A 177 11.12 -7.79 -2.84
C LEU A 177 10.15 -7.26 -3.89
N THR A 178 8.85 -7.18 -3.58
CA THR A 178 7.86 -6.59 -4.49
C THR A 178 8.15 -5.09 -4.71
N SER A 179 8.58 -4.39 -3.66
CA SER A 179 8.98 -2.98 -3.75
C SER A 179 10.26 -2.80 -4.59
N VAL A 180 11.27 -3.65 -4.42
CA VAL A 180 12.45 -3.66 -5.29
C VAL A 180 12.04 -3.77 -6.75
N GLY A 181 11.20 -4.76 -7.10
CA GLY A 181 10.72 -4.95 -8.47
C GLY A 181 9.94 -3.74 -8.99
N TYR A 182 9.04 -3.17 -8.18
CA TYR A 182 8.23 -2.02 -8.58
C TYR A 182 9.08 -0.77 -8.88
N PHE A 183 9.95 -0.39 -7.95
CA PHE A 183 10.78 0.80 -8.09
C PHE A 183 11.90 0.60 -9.11
N ALA A 184 12.52 -0.58 -9.18
CA ALA A 184 13.59 -0.83 -10.14
C ALA A 184 13.05 -0.82 -11.58
N LEU A 185 11.87 -1.39 -11.84
CA LEU A 185 11.22 -1.27 -13.14
C LEU A 185 10.89 0.19 -13.48
N SER A 186 10.32 0.93 -12.52
CA SER A 186 9.92 2.33 -12.72
C SER A 186 11.12 3.26 -12.96
N LEU A 187 12.23 3.02 -12.28
CA LEU A 187 13.50 3.75 -12.45
C LEU A 187 14.24 3.34 -13.72
N ASN A 188 14.00 2.13 -14.25
CA ASN A 188 14.61 1.65 -15.48
C ASN A 188 13.85 2.07 -16.75
N VAL A 189 12.64 2.62 -16.64
CA VAL A 189 11.84 3.08 -17.78
C VAL A 189 12.60 4.04 -18.71
N PRO A 190 13.40 5.00 -18.22
CA PRO A 190 14.19 5.87 -19.09
C PRO A 190 15.30 5.16 -19.88
N ASN A 191 15.74 3.98 -19.43
CA ASN A 191 16.77 3.18 -20.09
C ASN A 191 16.17 2.24 -21.16
N LEU A 192 14.84 2.22 -21.31
CA LEU A 192 14.19 1.49 -22.40
C LEU A 192 14.44 2.17 -23.74
N HIS A 193 14.49 1.38 -24.80
CA HIS A 193 14.57 1.90 -26.16
C HIS A 193 13.37 2.80 -26.48
N GLY A 194 13.57 3.81 -27.33
CA GLY A 194 12.52 4.74 -27.76
C GLY A 194 12.48 6.05 -26.98
N ASP A 195 11.32 6.71 -26.96
CA ASP A 195 11.13 8.00 -26.31
C ASP A 195 10.91 7.85 -24.80
N VAL A 196 11.73 8.53 -24.01
CA VAL A 196 11.72 8.46 -22.54
C VAL A 196 10.39 8.96 -21.94
N TYR A 197 9.80 10.01 -22.53
CA TYR A 197 8.55 10.59 -22.05
C TYR A 197 7.37 9.67 -22.36
N LEU A 198 7.33 9.11 -23.57
CA LEU A 198 6.32 8.14 -23.97
C LEU A 198 6.41 6.88 -23.11
N ASN A 199 7.61 6.33 -22.91
CA ASN A 199 7.83 5.15 -22.06
C ASN A 199 7.39 5.42 -20.62
N CYS A 200 7.71 6.60 -20.06
CA CYS A 200 7.26 7.01 -18.73
C CYS A 200 5.72 7.15 -18.65
N PHE A 201 5.09 7.76 -19.67
CA PHE A 201 3.63 7.88 -19.75
C PHE A 201 2.94 6.51 -19.83
N LEU A 202 3.43 5.61 -20.68
CA LEU A 202 2.94 4.23 -20.80
C LEU A 202 3.11 3.47 -19.46
N SER A 203 4.22 3.73 -18.77
CA SER A 203 4.47 3.17 -17.44
C SER A 203 3.46 3.64 -16.40
N GLY A 204 3.03 4.90 -16.43
CA GLY A 204 1.94 5.38 -15.58
C GLY A 204 0.57 4.84 -16.01
N LEU A 205 0.32 4.79 -17.33
CA LEU A 205 -0.94 4.32 -17.90
C LEU A 205 -1.24 2.87 -17.54
N ILE A 206 -0.23 1.98 -17.52
CA ILE A 206 -0.42 0.57 -17.20
C ILE A 206 -0.75 0.31 -15.72
N GLU A 207 -0.50 1.27 -14.82
CA GLU A 207 -0.87 1.14 -13.41
C GLU A 207 -2.39 1.18 -13.20
N VAL A 208 -3.11 1.98 -13.99
CA VAL A 208 -4.58 2.09 -13.93
C VAL A 208 -5.28 0.74 -14.16
N PRO A 209 -5.05 0.01 -15.26
CA PRO A 209 -5.62 -1.32 -15.45
C PRO A 209 -5.07 -2.33 -14.44
N ALA A 210 -3.82 -2.18 -13.96
CA ALA A 210 -3.28 -3.04 -12.91
C ALA A 210 -4.06 -2.92 -11.60
N TYR A 211 -4.44 -1.69 -11.20
CA TYR A 211 -5.27 -1.45 -10.02
C TYR A 211 -6.72 -1.92 -10.21
N PHE A 212 -7.30 -1.70 -11.39
CA PHE A 212 -8.65 -2.18 -11.69
C PHE A 212 -8.74 -3.71 -11.67
N THR A 213 -7.77 -4.39 -12.29
CA THR A 213 -7.68 -5.85 -12.25
C THR A 213 -7.40 -6.35 -10.84
N ALA A 214 -6.56 -5.66 -10.07
CA ALA A 214 -6.31 -6.02 -8.68
C ALA A 214 -7.58 -5.96 -7.82
N TRP A 215 -8.34 -4.88 -7.96
CA TRP A 215 -9.65 -4.73 -7.31
C TRP A 215 -10.62 -5.83 -7.69
N LEU A 216 -10.71 -6.19 -8.97
CA LEU A 216 -11.61 -7.25 -9.43
C LEU A 216 -11.20 -8.63 -8.89
N LEU A 217 -9.92 -8.97 -8.98
CA LEU A 217 -9.40 -10.27 -8.55
C LEU A 217 -9.55 -10.48 -7.03
N LEU A 218 -9.28 -9.45 -6.22
CA LEU A 218 -9.43 -9.53 -4.76
C LEU A 218 -10.86 -9.86 -4.31
N ARG A 219 -11.87 -9.50 -5.11
CA ARG A 219 -13.29 -9.76 -4.80
C ARG A 219 -13.72 -11.18 -5.12
N THR A 220 -13.12 -11.82 -6.13
CA THR A 220 -13.64 -13.06 -6.71
C THR A 220 -12.81 -14.30 -6.37
N LEU A 221 -11.52 -14.14 -6.11
CA LEU A 221 -10.58 -15.26 -6.03
C LEU A 221 -9.80 -15.30 -4.69
N PRO A 222 -9.26 -16.47 -4.31
CA PRO A 222 -8.45 -16.64 -3.10
C PRO A 222 -7.12 -15.86 -3.16
N ARG A 223 -6.79 -15.15 -2.08
CA ARG A 223 -5.83 -14.01 -2.07
C ARG A 223 -4.43 -14.49 -2.33
N ARG A 224 -4.05 -15.59 -1.67
CA ARG A 224 -2.76 -16.24 -1.83
C ARG A 224 -2.46 -16.61 -3.27
N TYR A 225 -3.42 -17.24 -3.96
CA TYR A 225 -3.20 -17.74 -5.31
C TYR A 225 -3.18 -16.61 -6.33
N ILE A 226 -4.00 -15.56 -6.15
CA ILE A 226 -3.96 -14.39 -7.01
C ILE A 226 -2.60 -13.70 -6.89
N ILE A 227 -2.16 -13.36 -5.67
CA ILE A 227 -0.91 -12.60 -5.46
C ILE A 227 0.26 -13.41 -6.02
N ALA A 228 0.31 -14.71 -5.74
CA ALA A 228 1.33 -15.59 -6.32
C ALA A 228 1.24 -15.64 -7.86
N GLY A 229 0.05 -15.80 -8.43
CA GLY A 229 -0.16 -15.87 -9.87
C GLY A 229 0.25 -14.60 -10.61
N VAL A 230 -0.08 -13.45 -10.06
CA VAL A 230 0.27 -12.14 -10.61
C VAL A 230 1.79 -11.88 -10.48
N LEU A 231 2.43 -12.32 -9.40
CA LEU A 231 3.89 -12.28 -9.24
C LEU A 231 4.60 -13.24 -10.21
N PHE A 232 4.08 -14.44 -10.42
CA PHE A 232 4.60 -15.38 -11.42
C PHE A 232 4.46 -14.83 -12.84
N TRP A 233 3.33 -14.22 -13.15
CA TRP A 233 3.13 -13.52 -14.42
C TRP A 233 4.15 -12.39 -14.58
N GLY A 234 4.21 -11.47 -13.61
CA GLY A 234 5.12 -10.32 -13.66
C GLY A 234 6.59 -10.75 -13.79
N GLY A 235 7.06 -11.64 -12.91
CA GLY A 235 8.44 -12.12 -12.94
C GLY A 235 8.76 -13.01 -14.14
N GLY A 236 7.84 -13.87 -14.56
CA GLY A 236 8.01 -14.73 -15.73
C GLY A 236 8.15 -13.94 -17.02
N VAL A 237 7.30 -12.93 -17.22
CA VAL A 237 7.38 -12.03 -18.37
C VAL A 237 8.71 -11.26 -18.41
N LEU A 238 9.22 -10.81 -17.25
CA LEU A 238 10.54 -10.15 -17.18
C LEU A 238 11.68 -11.09 -17.55
N LEU A 239 11.59 -12.38 -17.20
CA LEU A 239 12.60 -13.37 -17.58
C LEU A 239 12.60 -13.66 -19.09
N LEU A 240 11.45 -13.53 -19.77
CA LEU A 240 11.33 -13.74 -21.22
C LEU A 240 12.04 -12.66 -22.05
N ILE A 241 12.35 -11.50 -21.46
CA ILE A 241 13.04 -10.40 -22.16
C ILE A 241 14.38 -10.86 -22.75
N GLN A 242 15.06 -11.80 -22.10
CA GLN A 242 16.34 -12.36 -22.54
C GLN A 242 16.27 -13.06 -23.91
N VAL A 243 15.10 -13.57 -24.27
CA VAL A 243 14.87 -14.33 -25.51
C VAL A 243 14.57 -13.38 -26.68
N VAL A 244 14.26 -12.12 -26.40
CA VAL A 244 13.89 -11.13 -27.42
C VAL A 244 15.15 -10.57 -28.08
N PRO A 245 15.27 -10.65 -29.42
CA PRO A 245 16.37 -10.02 -30.16
C PRO A 245 16.36 -8.50 -30.02
N GLU A 246 17.54 -7.87 -30.04
CA GLU A 246 17.70 -6.42 -29.84
C GLU A 246 16.95 -5.55 -30.86
N ASP A 247 16.62 -6.10 -32.04
CA ASP A 247 15.91 -5.39 -33.10
C ASP A 247 14.42 -5.12 -32.78
N TYR A 248 13.82 -5.88 -31.86
CA TYR A 248 12.39 -5.81 -31.55
C TYR A 248 12.09 -4.94 -30.32
N ASN A 249 12.43 -3.65 -30.40
CA ASN A 249 12.25 -2.67 -29.32
C ASN A 249 10.81 -2.61 -28.77
N PHE A 250 9.80 -2.66 -29.63
CA PHE A 250 8.39 -2.65 -29.22
C PHE A 250 8.00 -3.86 -28.37
N VAL A 251 8.56 -5.04 -28.67
CA VAL A 251 8.30 -6.28 -27.92
C VAL A 251 8.93 -6.18 -26.54
N SER A 252 10.17 -5.67 -26.46
CA SER A 252 10.85 -5.43 -25.17
C SER A 252 10.07 -4.47 -24.27
N ILE A 253 9.62 -3.33 -24.81
CA ILE A 253 8.79 -2.37 -24.06
C ILE A 253 7.48 -3.04 -23.61
N GLY A 254 6.81 -3.77 -24.50
CA GLY A 254 5.57 -4.49 -24.18
C GLY A 254 5.75 -5.48 -23.03
N LEU A 255 6.82 -6.28 -23.04
CA LEU A 255 7.14 -7.22 -21.96
C LEU A 255 7.43 -6.49 -20.64
N VAL A 256 8.17 -5.38 -20.68
CA VAL A 256 8.44 -4.59 -19.47
C VAL A 256 7.15 -3.99 -18.89
N MET A 257 6.25 -3.49 -19.74
CA MET A 257 4.95 -2.98 -19.30
C MET A 257 4.07 -4.09 -18.72
N LEU A 258 4.05 -5.29 -19.31
CA LEU A 258 3.34 -6.45 -18.79
C LEU A 258 3.94 -6.98 -17.47
N GLY A 259 5.27 -6.94 -17.34
CA GLY A 259 5.97 -7.23 -16.08
C GLY A 259 5.60 -6.23 -14.99
N LYS A 260 5.62 -4.93 -15.34
CA LYS A 260 5.21 -3.85 -14.45
C LYS A 260 3.75 -3.96 -14.03
N PHE A 261 2.85 -4.32 -14.95
CA PHE A 261 1.44 -4.59 -14.65
C PHE A 261 1.31 -5.63 -13.54
N GLY A 262 2.01 -6.76 -13.66
CA GLY A 262 2.00 -7.82 -12.64
C GLY A 262 2.51 -7.32 -11.29
N VAL A 263 3.70 -6.72 -11.27
CA VAL A 263 4.30 -6.24 -10.01
C VAL A 263 3.45 -5.16 -9.34
N THR A 264 2.88 -4.23 -10.12
CA THR A 264 2.01 -3.15 -9.60
C THR A 264 0.71 -3.70 -9.03
N SER A 265 0.08 -4.64 -9.75
CA SER A 265 -1.13 -5.31 -9.30
C SER A 265 -0.86 -6.04 -7.97
N ALA A 266 0.23 -6.82 -7.89
CA ALA A 266 0.65 -7.47 -6.65
C ALA A 266 0.87 -6.46 -5.51
N PHE A 267 1.62 -5.37 -5.74
CA PHE A 267 1.90 -4.34 -4.74
C PHE A 267 0.64 -3.72 -4.15
N SER A 268 -0.38 -3.44 -4.98
CA SER A 268 -1.66 -2.93 -4.49
C SER A 268 -2.42 -3.92 -3.61
N MET A 269 -2.38 -5.21 -3.96
CA MET A 269 -3.02 -6.28 -3.19
C MET A 269 -2.36 -6.50 -1.82
N LEU A 270 -1.05 -6.22 -1.70
CA LEU A 270 -0.30 -6.44 -0.45
C LEU A 270 -0.88 -5.65 0.74
N TYR A 271 -1.37 -4.43 0.52
CA TYR A 271 -1.99 -3.62 1.57
C TYR A 271 -3.23 -4.30 2.16
N VAL A 272 -4.08 -4.87 1.29
CA VAL A 272 -5.29 -5.59 1.72
C VAL A 272 -4.91 -6.91 2.37
N PHE A 273 -4.00 -7.66 1.76
CA PHE A 273 -3.59 -8.97 2.24
C PHE A 273 -2.95 -8.92 3.63
N THR A 274 -2.07 -7.95 3.90
CA THR A 274 -1.52 -7.79 5.26
C THR A 274 -2.58 -7.32 6.25
N ALA A 275 -3.53 -6.47 5.86
CA ALA A 275 -4.62 -6.10 6.75
C ALA A 275 -5.49 -7.32 7.13
N GLU A 276 -5.72 -8.27 6.22
CA GLU A 276 -6.52 -9.47 6.48
C GLU A 276 -5.80 -10.53 7.32
N LEU A 277 -4.47 -10.63 7.22
CA LEU A 277 -3.66 -11.63 7.95
C LEU A 277 -3.53 -11.34 9.45
N TYR A 278 -3.54 -10.06 9.84
CA TYR A 278 -3.22 -9.64 11.20
C TYR A 278 -4.46 -9.26 12.02
N PRO A 279 -4.48 -9.62 13.33
CA PRO A 279 -5.57 -9.25 14.19
C PRO A 279 -5.61 -7.75 14.45
N THR A 280 -6.81 -7.23 14.69
CA THR A 280 -7.09 -5.79 14.82
C THR A 280 -6.12 -5.07 15.76
N LEU A 281 -5.74 -5.70 16.87
CA LEU A 281 -4.81 -5.14 17.87
C LEU A 281 -3.39 -4.87 17.33
N VAL A 282 -2.85 -5.73 16.47
CA VAL A 282 -1.48 -5.62 15.92
C VAL A 282 -1.47 -5.20 14.45
N ARG A 283 -2.63 -5.13 13.79
CA ARG A 283 -2.76 -4.91 12.33
C ARG A 283 -2.07 -3.64 11.86
N ASN A 284 -2.36 -2.50 12.49
CA ASN A 284 -1.76 -1.22 12.10
C ASN A 284 -0.23 -1.24 12.21
N MET A 285 0.28 -1.91 13.24
CA MET A 285 1.71 -2.06 13.46
C MET A 285 2.35 -3.02 12.45
N ALA A 286 1.69 -4.12 12.11
CA ALA A 286 2.14 -5.06 11.08
C ALA A 286 2.22 -4.41 9.70
N VAL A 287 1.18 -3.67 9.31
CA VAL A 287 1.14 -2.88 8.07
C VAL A 287 2.25 -1.80 8.09
N GLY A 288 2.48 -1.15 9.24
CA GLY A 288 3.57 -0.20 9.42
C GLY A 288 4.96 -0.80 9.17
N ILE A 289 5.29 -1.93 9.83
CA ILE A 289 6.60 -2.60 9.71
C ILE A 289 6.83 -3.13 8.30
N THR A 290 5.82 -3.76 7.70
CA THR A 290 5.91 -4.29 6.33
C THR A 290 6.03 -3.15 5.30
N SER A 291 5.33 -2.04 5.50
CA SER A 291 5.51 -0.83 4.70
C SER A 291 6.91 -0.23 4.87
N MET A 292 7.48 -0.19 6.08
CA MET A 292 8.88 0.23 6.29
C MET A 292 9.86 -0.68 5.54
N ALA A 293 9.65 -2.00 5.56
CA ALA A 293 10.45 -2.95 4.80
C ALA A 293 10.39 -2.70 3.28
N SER A 294 9.23 -2.30 2.76
CA SER A 294 9.09 -1.88 1.36
C SER A 294 9.99 -0.68 1.03
N ARG A 295 10.21 0.24 1.98
CA ARG A 295 11.09 1.39 1.77
C ARG A 295 12.55 0.99 1.70
N VAL A 296 12.97 0.01 2.51
CA VAL A 296 14.30 -0.61 2.35
C VAL A 296 14.46 -1.17 0.93
N GLY A 297 13.43 -1.85 0.41
CA GLY A 297 13.40 -2.29 -0.99
C GLY A 297 13.56 -1.15 -2.00
N SER A 298 12.88 -0.02 -1.79
CA SER A 298 12.99 1.16 -2.66
C SER A 298 14.38 1.83 -2.64
N ILE A 299 15.09 1.76 -1.51
CA ILE A 299 16.48 2.24 -1.39
C ILE A 299 17.44 1.33 -2.17
N ILE A 300 17.17 0.03 -2.21
CA ILE A 300 17.99 -0.94 -2.92
C ILE A 300 17.72 -0.93 -4.44
N ALA A 301 16.50 -0.58 -4.87
CA ALA A 301 16.07 -0.62 -6.26
C ALA A 301 16.98 0.09 -7.29
N PRO A 302 17.51 1.31 -7.06
CA PRO A 302 18.43 1.96 -8.00
C PRO A 302 19.69 1.16 -8.30
N TYR A 303 20.18 0.37 -7.33
CA TYR A 303 21.37 -0.47 -7.55
C TYR A 303 21.10 -1.56 -8.58
N PHE A 304 19.89 -2.13 -8.62
CA PHE A 304 19.50 -3.09 -9.66
C PHE A 304 19.53 -2.44 -11.04
N VAL A 305 19.10 -1.18 -11.17
CA VAL A 305 19.16 -0.43 -12.43
C VAL A 305 20.63 -0.17 -12.83
N TYR A 306 21.48 0.16 -11.87
CA TYR A 306 22.90 0.41 -12.11
C TYR A 306 23.66 -0.82 -12.65
N LEU A 307 23.23 -2.04 -12.28
CA LEU A 307 23.77 -3.28 -12.87
C LEU A 307 23.58 -3.35 -14.41
N GLY A 308 22.63 -2.59 -14.95
CA GLY A 308 22.41 -2.44 -16.39
C GLY A 308 23.59 -1.84 -17.15
N ALA A 309 24.49 -1.12 -16.45
CA ALA A 309 25.72 -0.59 -17.02
C ALA A 309 26.72 -1.70 -17.43
N TYR A 310 26.70 -2.83 -16.74
CA TYR A 310 27.54 -3.99 -17.08
C TYR A 310 26.87 -4.88 -18.11
N ASN A 311 25.57 -5.16 -17.94
CA ASN A 311 24.78 -5.93 -18.88
C ASN A 311 23.32 -5.48 -18.82
N ARG A 312 22.78 -5.03 -19.95
CA ARG A 312 21.40 -4.51 -20.09
C ARG A 312 20.32 -5.50 -19.64
N LEU A 313 20.57 -6.81 -19.74
CA LEU A 313 19.61 -7.85 -19.38
C LEU A 313 19.64 -8.23 -17.89
N LEU A 314 20.76 -7.99 -17.21
CA LEU A 314 21.00 -8.43 -15.83
C LEU A 314 19.98 -7.86 -14.82
N PRO A 315 19.57 -6.57 -14.89
CA PRO A 315 18.52 -6.04 -14.02
C PRO A 315 17.22 -6.83 -14.13
N TYR A 316 16.80 -7.16 -15.36
CA TYR A 316 15.54 -7.89 -15.60
C TYR A 316 15.60 -9.34 -15.11
N ILE A 317 16.75 -10.00 -15.25
CA ILE A 317 16.96 -11.37 -14.75
C ILE A 317 16.84 -11.40 -13.22
N LEU A 318 17.53 -10.49 -12.54
CA LEU A 318 17.51 -10.43 -11.07
C LEU A 318 16.13 -10.03 -10.54
N MET A 319 15.49 -9.01 -11.13
CA MET A 319 14.14 -8.61 -10.77
C MET A 319 13.13 -9.75 -11.02
N GLY A 320 13.17 -10.38 -12.19
CA GLY A 320 12.26 -11.46 -12.57
C GLY A 320 12.41 -12.69 -11.68
N SER A 321 13.65 -13.12 -11.42
CA SER A 321 13.93 -14.27 -10.55
C SER A 321 13.52 -14.03 -9.09
N LEU A 322 13.80 -12.85 -8.53
CA LEU A 322 13.34 -12.48 -7.19
C LEU A 322 11.81 -12.39 -7.11
N THR A 323 11.15 -11.87 -8.16
CA THR A 323 9.68 -11.77 -8.23
C THR A 323 9.03 -13.16 -8.28
N VAL A 324 9.62 -14.10 -9.02
CA VAL A 324 9.18 -15.51 -9.06
C VAL A 324 9.41 -16.18 -7.71
N LEU A 325 10.59 -15.99 -7.10
CA LEU A 325 10.93 -16.56 -5.79
C LEU A 325 9.93 -16.10 -4.71
N ILE A 326 9.57 -14.81 -4.71
CA ILE A 326 8.62 -14.29 -3.73
C ILE A 326 7.19 -14.73 -4.04
N GLY A 327 6.84 -14.97 -5.31
CA GLY A 327 5.61 -15.67 -5.70
C GLY A 327 5.52 -17.08 -5.10
N ILE A 328 6.62 -17.84 -5.10
CA ILE A 328 6.71 -19.16 -4.45
C ILE A 328 6.51 -19.04 -2.94
N ILE A 329 7.21 -18.10 -2.29
CA ILE A 329 7.07 -17.86 -0.84
C ILE A 329 5.63 -17.47 -0.48
N THR A 330 4.96 -16.69 -1.34
CA THR A 330 3.56 -16.29 -1.17
C THR A 330 2.64 -17.51 -1.08
N LEU A 331 2.94 -18.59 -1.82
CA LEU A 331 2.20 -19.84 -1.73
C LEU A 331 2.35 -20.53 -0.36
N PHE A 332 3.20 -20.12 0.57
CA PHE A 332 3.23 -20.74 1.90
C PHE A 332 2.32 -20.03 2.91
N PHE A 333 1.79 -18.85 2.56
CA PHE A 333 0.87 -18.11 3.43
C PHE A 333 -0.45 -18.87 3.68
N PRO A 334 -1.11 -18.59 4.81
CA PRO A 334 -2.48 -19.01 5.03
C PRO A 334 -3.47 -18.23 4.14
N GLU A 335 -4.65 -18.78 3.91
CA GLU A 335 -5.67 -18.19 3.03
C GLU A 335 -6.63 -17.29 3.83
N SER A 336 -6.73 -16.02 3.42
CA SER A 336 -7.60 -15.03 4.05
C SER A 336 -8.99 -14.91 3.40
N PHE A 337 -9.22 -15.53 2.24
CA PHE A 337 -10.48 -15.41 1.52
C PHE A 337 -11.69 -15.97 2.27
N GLY A 338 -12.66 -15.10 2.56
CA GLY A 338 -13.93 -15.47 3.17
C GLY A 338 -13.83 -15.87 4.64
N VAL A 339 -12.67 -15.64 5.29
CA VAL A 339 -12.44 -15.98 6.70
C VAL A 339 -12.70 -14.75 7.56
N THR A 340 -13.31 -14.96 8.73
CA THR A 340 -13.51 -13.89 9.73
C THR A 340 -12.16 -13.36 10.19
N LEU A 341 -12.02 -12.03 10.23
CA LEU A 341 -10.80 -11.36 10.66
C LEU A 341 -10.44 -11.82 12.08
N PRO A 342 -9.18 -12.19 12.36
CA PRO A 342 -8.79 -12.57 13.70
C PRO A 342 -8.92 -11.36 14.63
N GLU A 343 -9.51 -11.55 15.80
CA GLU A 343 -9.60 -10.50 16.82
C GLU A 343 -8.42 -10.60 17.79
N ASN A 344 -8.00 -11.83 18.08
CA ASN A 344 -6.94 -12.15 19.02
C ASN A 344 -5.75 -12.88 18.35
N LEU A 345 -4.57 -12.80 18.98
CA LEU A 345 -3.32 -13.43 18.48
C LEU A 345 -3.45 -14.96 18.34
N GLU A 346 -4.24 -15.60 19.19
CA GLU A 346 -4.46 -17.05 19.18
C GLU A 346 -5.31 -17.54 18.01
N GLN A 347 -6.13 -16.65 17.43
CA GLN A 347 -6.99 -16.93 16.29
C GLN A 347 -6.26 -16.78 14.94
N MET A 348 -4.97 -16.41 14.94
CA MET A 348 -4.20 -16.30 13.69
C MET A 348 -4.01 -17.67 13.02
N GLN A 349 -4.30 -17.69 11.73
CA GLN A 349 -4.15 -18.89 10.90
C GLN A 349 -2.69 -19.37 10.86
N LYS A 350 -2.50 -20.68 10.80
CA LYS A 350 -1.16 -21.30 10.79
C LYS A 350 -0.58 -21.39 9.38
N VAL A 351 0.71 -21.11 9.24
CA VAL A 351 1.46 -21.28 7.99
C VAL A 351 1.40 -22.74 7.51
N ARG A 352 1.10 -22.96 6.23
CA ARG A 352 1.12 -24.30 5.62
C ARG A 352 2.57 -24.70 5.37
N GLY A 353 3.09 -25.65 6.15
CA GLY A 353 4.45 -26.19 6.00
C GLY A 353 5.05 -26.69 7.31
N PHE A 354 4.71 -26.05 8.42
CA PHE A 354 5.06 -26.53 9.77
C PHE A 354 3.95 -27.42 10.34
N ARG A 355 3.72 -28.59 9.75
CA ARG A 355 3.08 -29.70 10.48
C ARG A 355 4.13 -30.32 11.40
N CYS A 356 4.44 -29.65 12.50
CA CYS A 356 4.99 -30.38 13.65
C CYS A 356 3.79 -31.09 14.29
N GLY A 357 3.81 -32.43 14.29
CA GLY A 357 2.68 -33.26 14.64
C GLY A 357 2.07 -32.91 15.99
N LYS A 358 0.80 -32.49 15.97
CA LYS A 358 -0.21 -32.81 16.97
C LYS A 358 -1.57 -32.68 16.31
N LYS A 359 -2.20 -33.82 16.02
CA LYS A 359 -3.65 -33.89 15.89
C LYS A 359 -4.20 -33.56 17.27
N SER A 360 -4.77 -32.37 17.43
CA SER A 360 -5.75 -32.13 18.49
C SER A 360 -7.10 -32.05 17.80
N THR A 361 -7.82 -33.16 17.87
CA THR A 361 -9.26 -33.20 17.63
C THR A 361 -9.90 -32.18 18.55
N VAL A 362 -10.40 -31.08 18.02
CA VAL A 362 -11.35 -30.22 18.72
C VAL A 362 -12.64 -30.37 17.95
N SER A 363 -13.57 -31.07 18.57
CA SER A 363 -14.95 -31.25 18.15
C SER A 363 -15.58 -29.88 17.87
N MET A 364 -16.20 -29.75 16.70
CA MET A 364 -17.16 -28.68 16.43
C MET A 364 -18.43 -28.99 17.23
N ASP A 365 -18.55 -28.46 18.44
CA ASP A 365 -19.88 -28.26 19.02
C ASP A 365 -20.48 -27.01 18.36
N ARG A 366 -21.45 -27.27 17.49
CA ARG A 366 -22.42 -26.28 17.03
C ARG A 366 -23.32 -25.94 18.23
N GLU A 367 -23.04 -24.85 18.90
CA GLU A 367 -24.09 -24.09 19.58
C GLU A 367 -24.49 -22.92 18.67
N GLU A 368 -25.62 -23.10 17.98
CA GLU A 368 -26.39 -22.01 17.40
C GLU A 368 -26.86 -21.10 18.53
N ASN A 369 -26.28 -19.90 18.61
CA ASN A 369 -26.79 -18.83 19.47
C ASN A 369 -27.30 -17.69 18.56
N PRO A 370 -28.61 -17.55 18.31
CA PRO A 370 -29.15 -16.70 17.26
C PRO A 370 -29.26 -15.20 17.63
N LYS A 371 -28.29 -14.64 18.38
CA LYS A 371 -28.38 -13.25 18.88
C LYS A 371 -27.17 -12.35 18.69
N ILE A 372 -26.14 -12.74 17.93
CA ILE A 372 -25.00 -11.86 17.66
C ILE A 372 -24.75 -11.80 16.16
N LEU A 373 -25.70 -11.16 15.46
CA LEU A 373 -25.57 -10.79 14.05
C LEU A 373 -25.54 -9.27 13.89
N ILE A 374 -24.90 -8.57 14.84
CA ILE A 374 -24.54 -7.16 14.75
C ILE A 374 -23.24 -6.97 15.52
N THR A 375 -22.12 -7.28 14.88
CA THR A 375 -20.77 -6.70 15.10
C THR A 375 -19.76 -7.53 14.31
N ALA A 376 -19.90 -7.52 12.98
CA ALA A 376 -18.77 -7.79 12.10
C ALA A 376 -18.15 -6.42 11.77
N PHE A 377 -17.08 -6.09 12.52
CA PHE A 377 -16.30 -4.86 12.43
C PHE A 377 -15.54 -4.72 11.11
#